data_AF-A0A0B7KRR7-F1
#
_entry.id   AF-A0A0B7KRR7-F1
#
_cell.length_a   1.000
_cell.length_b   1.000
_cell.length_c   1.000
_cell.angle_alpha   90.00
_cell.angle_beta   90.00
_cell.angle_gamma   90.00
#
_symmetry.space_group_name_H-M   'P 1'
#
loop_
_entity.id
_entity.type
_entity.pdbx_description
1 polymer ?
#
loop_
_entity_poly.entity_id
_entity_poly.type
_entity_poly.pdbx_seq_one_letter_code
_entity_poly.pdbx_strand_id
1 'polypeptide(L)'
;MDDEDFDFVHQLVRIGTINPEQVKLLLTSRPISKIEEALRDPQILHFKLETSLIDPDIEKYTGVSLVSLNPSLRPEAEDLVKKTICKYAQGLFLHARLVTDNLTNGLKDGRITEEMLPECLERLPQNLKDVYEQMLADHAQRSGISTEQQAHILMCVTYSSRPLRLIELGSLVSSFTGLDDLKKGRDLVRASCGPLLEILEDQTVSVIHHSFTEFLRDGSRQ
;
A
#
# COMPACT_ATOMS: atom_id res chain seq x y z
N MET A 1 -10.79 -0.27 -22.12
CA MET A 1 -10.18 1.07 -22.15
C MET A 1 -10.12 1.39 -23.61
N ASP A 2 -11.14 2.11 -24.04
CA ASP A 2 -11.46 2.36 -25.44
C ASP A 2 -10.66 3.58 -25.93
N ASP A 3 -10.56 3.77 -27.24
CA ASP A 3 -9.71 4.81 -27.84
C ASP A 3 -10.13 6.25 -27.45
N GLU A 4 -11.34 6.45 -26.90
CA GLU A 4 -11.82 7.73 -26.35
C GLU A 4 -11.03 8.22 -25.12
N ASP A 5 -10.46 7.32 -24.31
CA ASP A 5 -9.72 7.69 -23.10
C ASP A 5 -8.38 8.41 -23.40
N PHE A 6 -7.86 8.28 -24.63
CA PHE A 6 -6.54 8.82 -25.01
C PHE A 6 -6.59 10.24 -25.60
N ASP A 7 -7.74 10.68 -26.12
CA ASP A 7 -7.89 12.07 -26.58
C ASP A 7 -7.69 13.07 -25.44
N PHE A 8 -8.09 12.68 -24.22
CA PHE A 8 -7.86 13.46 -23.01
C PHE A 8 -6.37 13.73 -22.73
N VAL A 9 -5.48 12.75 -22.96
CA VAL A 9 -4.03 12.92 -22.74
C VAL A 9 -3.46 13.97 -23.69
N HIS A 10 -3.88 13.95 -24.96
CA HIS A 10 -3.47 14.96 -25.94
C HIS A 10 -4.01 16.35 -25.60
N GLN A 11 -5.23 16.45 -25.07
CA GLN A 11 -5.79 17.71 -24.60
C GLN A 11 -4.99 18.28 -23.42
N LEU A 12 -4.55 17.44 -22.48
CA LEU A 12 -3.70 17.86 -21.35
C LEU A 12 -2.36 18.44 -21.85
N VAL A 13 -1.70 17.76 -22.78
CA VAL A 13 -0.45 18.26 -23.40
C VAL A 13 -0.69 19.62 -24.08
N ARG A 14 -1.81 19.76 -24.81
CA ARG A 14 -2.17 21.03 -25.45
C ARG A 14 -2.35 22.16 -24.43
N ILE A 15 -2.96 21.89 -23.28
CA ILE A 15 -3.12 22.90 -22.21
C ILE A 15 -1.75 23.36 -21.69
N GLY A 16 -0.83 22.41 -21.45
CA GLY A 16 0.52 22.73 -20.98
C GLY A 16 1.36 23.54 -21.98
N THR A 17 1.07 23.40 -23.28
CA THR A 17 1.81 24.08 -24.36
C THR A 17 1.19 25.43 -24.78
N ILE A 18 -0.10 25.68 -24.51
CA ILE A 18 -0.77 26.94 -24.89
C ILE A 18 -0.16 28.16 -24.19
N ASN A 19 0.21 28.04 -22.91
CA ASN A 19 0.80 29.13 -22.15
C ASN A 19 1.84 28.63 -21.14
N PRO A 20 3.02 28.21 -21.61
CA PRO A 20 4.02 27.54 -20.77
C PRO A 20 4.61 28.46 -19.71
N GLU A 21 4.47 29.79 -19.81
CA GLU A 21 4.94 30.73 -18.78
C GLU A 21 4.01 30.78 -17.57
N GLN A 22 2.71 30.57 -17.78
CA GLN A 22 1.68 30.71 -16.73
C GLN A 22 1.13 29.37 -16.26
N VAL A 23 1.20 28.33 -17.08
CA VAL A 23 0.67 26.99 -16.78
C VAL A 23 1.81 25.99 -16.81
N LYS A 24 2.06 25.33 -15.67
CA LYS A 24 2.98 24.21 -15.56
C LYS A 24 2.17 22.96 -15.30
N LEU A 25 2.36 21.93 -16.12
CA LEU A 25 1.66 20.66 -16.00
C LEU A 25 2.62 19.59 -15.50
N LEU A 26 2.24 18.92 -14.40
CA LEU A 26 2.90 17.71 -13.92
C LEU A 26 1.93 16.54 -14.09
N LEU A 27 2.37 15.51 -14.80
CA LEU A 27 1.60 14.29 -15.02
C LEU A 27 2.35 13.12 -14.39
N THR A 28 1.63 12.28 -13.67
CA THR A 28 2.13 11.00 -13.17
C THR A 28 1.31 9.88 -13.78
N SER A 29 1.97 8.81 -14.22
CA SER A 29 1.30 7.65 -14.81
C SER A 29 2.11 6.39 -14.57
N ARG A 30 1.45 5.23 -14.67
CA ARG A 30 2.15 3.95 -14.80
C ARG A 30 2.79 3.88 -16.20
N PRO A 31 3.88 3.11 -16.38
CA PRO A 31 4.55 2.95 -17.68
C PRO A 31 3.72 2.06 -18.62
N ILE A 32 2.54 2.55 -19.00
CA ILE A 32 1.63 1.92 -19.94
C ILE A 32 2.03 2.41 -21.32
N SER A 33 2.37 1.48 -22.23
CA SER A 33 2.92 1.81 -23.54
C SER A 33 2.10 2.85 -24.31
N LYS A 34 0.76 2.74 -24.28
CA LYS A 34 -0.13 3.71 -24.93
C LYS A 34 -0.01 5.13 -24.35
N ILE A 35 0.17 5.27 -23.03
CA ILE A 35 0.37 6.58 -22.38
C ILE A 35 1.75 7.13 -22.71
N GLU A 36 2.78 6.28 -22.66
CA GLU A 36 4.15 6.67 -23.03
C GLU A 36 4.25 7.11 -24.50
N GLU A 37 3.47 6.49 -25.39
CA GLU A 37 3.35 6.88 -26.80
C GLU A 37 2.61 8.21 -26.97
N ALA A 38 1.47 8.39 -26.30
CA ALA A 38 0.68 9.63 -26.39
C ALA A 38 1.42 10.85 -25.82
N LEU A 39 2.29 10.62 -24.83
CA LEU A 39 3.13 11.66 -24.22
C LEU A 39 4.49 11.82 -24.90
N ARG A 40 4.77 11.13 -26.02
CA ARG A 40 6.06 11.20 -26.72
C ARG A 40 6.21 12.52 -27.49
N ASP A 41 6.22 13.64 -26.77
CA ASP A 41 6.46 14.99 -27.28
C ASP A 41 7.83 15.48 -26.79
N PRO A 42 8.74 15.93 -27.68
CA PRO A 42 10.07 16.43 -27.31
C PRO A 42 10.06 17.60 -26.31
N GLN A 43 8.96 18.34 -26.20
CA GLN A 43 8.82 19.46 -25.27
C GLN A 43 8.47 19.01 -23.85
N ILE A 44 8.07 17.74 -23.67
CA ILE A 44 7.73 17.18 -22.37
C ILE A 44 8.99 16.60 -21.73
N LEU A 45 9.28 17.04 -20.51
CA LEU A 45 10.32 16.43 -19.70
C LEU A 45 9.79 15.14 -19.08
N HIS A 46 10.39 14.02 -19.46
CA HIS A 46 10.04 12.71 -18.92
C HIS A 46 10.97 12.34 -17.76
N PHE A 47 10.39 12.14 -16.58
CA PHE A 47 11.08 11.58 -15.43
C PHE A 47 10.58 10.15 -15.22
N LYS A 48 11.45 9.18 -15.45
CA LYS A 48 11.17 7.78 -15.15
C LYS A 48 11.78 7.43 -13.80
N LEU A 49 10.97 6.87 -12.91
CA LEU A 49 11.49 6.29 -11.68
C LEU A 49 12.15 4.96 -12.02
N GLU A 50 13.48 4.96 -12.05
CA GLU A 50 14.27 3.76 -12.32
C GLU A 50 14.48 2.97 -11.04
N THR A 51 14.13 1.69 -11.07
CA THR A 51 14.28 0.74 -9.95
C THR A 51 15.65 0.81 -9.30
N SER A 52 16.73 0.85 -10.09
CA SER A 52 18.12 0.92 -9.60
C SER A 52 18.47 2.20 -8.84
N LEU A 53 17.73 3.28 -9.08
CA LEU A 53 17.91 4.55 -8.37
C LEU A 53 17.04 4.65 -7.12
N ILE A 54 16.07 3.74 -6.94
CA ILE A 54 15.15 3.71 -5.80
C ILE A 54 15.75 2.94 -4.62
N ASP A 55 16.62 1.95 -4.87
CA ASP A 55 17.20 1.11 -3.81
C ASP A 55 17.92 1.92 -2.70
N PRO A 56 18.72 2.96 -3.00
CA PRO A 56 19.31 3.82 -1.95
C PRO A 56 18.26 4.55 -1.10
N ASP A 57 17.14 4.95 -1.70
CA ASP A 57 16.04 5.61 -0.99
C ASP A 57 15.27 4.61 -0.13
N ILE A 58 15.09 3.36 -0.58
CA ILE A 58 14.52 2.27 0.22
C ILE A 58 15.42 1.98 1.43
N GLU A 59 16.73 1.89 1.23
CA GLU A 59 17.69 1.64 2.30
C GLU A 59 17.62 2.76 3.35
N LYS A 60 17.62 4.01 2.90
CA LYS A 60 17.49 5.19 3.76
C LYS A 60 16.17 5.20 4.53
N TYR A 61 15.05 4.95 3.85
CA TYR A 61 13.73 4.88 4.47
C TYR A 61 13.67 3.78 5.54
N THR A 62 14.23 2.60 5.23
CA THR A 62 14.29 1.48 6.16
C THR A 62 15.13 1.85 7.39
N GLY A 63 16.30 2.45 7.19
CA GLY A 63 17.15 2.92 8.29
C GLY A 63 16.44 3.93 9.21
N VAL A 64 15.78 4.94 8.64
CA VAL A 64 15.01 5.93 9.42
C VAL A 64 13.90 5.26 10.23
N SER A 65 13.23 4.25 9.66
CA SER A 65 12.16 3.51 10.34
C SER A 65 12.70 2.71 11.53
N LEU A 66 13.89 2.11 11.39
CA LEU A 66 14.56 1.35 12.44
C LEU A 66 15.09 2.23 13.59
N VAL A 67 15.49 3.48 13.31
CA VAL A 67 15.88 4.44 14.35
C VAL A 67 14.73 4.72 15.34
N SER A 68 13.48 4.52 14.93
CA SER A 68 12.32 4.68 15.82
C SER A 68 12.14 3.54 16.84
N LEU A 69 13.00 2.51 16.80
CA LEU A 69 12.96 1.38 17.73
C LEU A 69 13.65 1.72 19.06
N ASN A 70 13.05 1.27 20.15
CA ASN A 70 13.61 1.36 21.49
C ASN A 70 13.37 0.03 22.26
N PRO A 71 14.43 -0.76 22.56
CA PRO A 71 15.83 -0.49 22.28
C PRO A 71 16.16 -0.53 20.77
N SER A 72 17.20 0.19 20.37
CA SER A 72 17.71 0.13 18.99
C SER A 72 18.34 -1.23 18.70
N LEU A 73 18.26 -1.67 17.44
CA LEU A 73 18.90 -2.90 16.98
C LEU A 73 20.43 -2.76 17.00
N ARG A 74 21.14 -3.89 17.09
CA ARG A 74 22.58 -3.89 16.84
C ARG A 74 22.87 -3.49 15.38
N PRO A 75 24.00 -2.83 15.11
CA PRO A 75 24.35 -2.39 13.76
C PRO A 75 24.32 -3.51 12.71
N GLU A 76 24.72 -4.73 13.08
CA GLU A 76 24.73 -5.89 12.19
C GLU A 76 23.30 -6.35 11.83
N ALA A 77 22.38 -6.30 12.80
CA ALA A 77 20.98 -6.63 12.59
C ALA A 77 20.29 -5.57 11.73
N GLU A 78 20.57 -4.30 11.99
CA GLU A 78 20.07 -3.18 11.20
C GLU A 78 20.53 -3.25 9.73
N ASP A 79 21.82 -3.53 9.49
CA ASP A 79 22.39 -3.71 8.14
C ASP A 79 21.76 -4.91 7.41
N LEU A 80 21.55 -6.03 8.13
CA LEU A 80 20.89 -7.20 7.59
C LEU A 80 19.44 -6.91 7.15
N VAL A 81 18.67 -6.17 7.97
CA VAL A 81 17.30 -5.75 7.62
C VAL A 81 17.31 -4.89 6.38
N LYS A 82 18.15 -3.84 6.34
CA LYS A 82 18.27 -2.92 5.21
C LYS A 82 18.55 -3.67 3.90
N LYS A 83 19.58 -4.52 3.88
CA LYS A 83 19.96 -5.31 2.70
C LYS A 83 18.86 -6.26 2.25
N THR A 84 18.19 -6.93 3.19
CA THR A 84 17.12 -7.90 2.87
C THR A 84 15.91 -7.20 2.27
N ILE A 85 15.48 -6.08 2.87
CA ILE A 85 14.32 -5.32 2.40
C ILE A 85 14.59 -4.71 1.02
N CYS A 86 15.76 -4.13 0.78
CA CYS A 86 16.12 -3.64 -0.56
C CYS A 86 16.07 -4.77 -1.61
N LYS A 87 16.63 -5.95 -1.27
CA LYS A 87 16.63 -7.10 -2.17
C LYS A 87 15.22 -7.58 -2.53
N TYR A 88 14.31 -7.65 -1.56
CA TYR A 88 12.95 -8.18 -1.78
C TYR A 88 11.99 -7.14 -2.33
N ALA A 89 12.21 -5.85 -2.06
CA ALA A 89 11.39 -4.80 -2.62
C ALA A 89 11.50 -4.70 -4.14
N GLN A 90 12.67 -5.05 -4.73
CA GLN A 90 12.91 -4.99 -6.18
C GLN A 90 12.48 -3.61 -6.76
N GLY A 91 12.87 -2.54 -6.06
CA GLY A 91 12.50 -1.13 -6.31
C GLY A 91 11.02 -0.77 -6.19
N LEU A 92 10.16 -1.64 -5.65
CA LEU A 92 8.80 -1.29 -5.25
C LEU A 92 8.80 -0.69 -3.84
N PHE A 93 8.76 0.64 -3.76
CA PHE A 93 8.76 1.34 -2.48
C PHE A 93 7.60 0.95 -1.57
N LEU A 94 6.41 0.66 -2.15
CA LEU A 94 5.26 0.17 -1.37
C LEU A 94 5.56 -1.16 -0.69
N HIS A 95 6.24 -2.07 -1.38
CA HIS A 95 6.66 -3.35 -0.79
C HIS A 95 7.60 -3.12 0.39
N ALA A 96 8.65 -2.30 0.18
CA ALA A 96 9.59 -1.95 1.25
C ALA A 96 8.87 -1.33 2.45
N ARG A 97 7.99 -0.34 2.23
CA ARG A 97 7.21 0.30 3.28
C ARG A 97 6.40 -0.69 4.09
N LEU A 98 5.59 -1.52 3.43
CA LEU A 98 4.71 -2.48 4.11
C LEU A 98 5.51 -3.49 4.94
N VAL A 99 6.60 -4.01 4.39
CA VAL A 99 7.46 -4.98 5.08
C VAL A 99 8.20 -4.33 6.26
N THR A 100 8.82 -3.16 6.05
CA THR A 100 9.50 -2.39 7.09
C THR A 100 8.55 -2.03 8.23
N ASP A 101 7.35 -1.54 7.91
CA ASP A 101 6.35 -1.15 8.91
C ASP A 101 5.87 -2.37 9.71
N ASN A 102 5.58 -3.51 9.06
CA ASN A 102 5.17 -4.73 9.76
C ASN A 102 6.28 -5.24 10.68
N LEU A 103 7.52 -5.31 10.19
CA LEU A 103 8.69 -5.72 10.97
C LEU A 103 8.92 -4.79 12.17
N THR A 104 8.90 -3.48 11.94
CA THR A 104 9.10 -2.45 12.99
C THR A 104 8.01 -2.55 14.06
N ASN A 105 6.75 -2.73 13.66
CA ASN A 105 5.66 -2.94 14.62
C ASN A 105 5.80 -4.28 15.36
N GLY A 106 6.25 -5.33 14.69
CA GLY A 106 6.54 -6.62 15.31
C GLY A 106 7.62 -6.52 16.39
N LEU A 107 8.67 -5.73 16.15
CA LEU A 107 9.73 -5.45 17.11
C LEU A 107 9.23 -4.60 18.29
N LYS A 108 8.44 -3.54 18.02
CA LYS A 108 7.89 -2.65 19.05
C LYS A 108 6.95 -3.38 20.02
N ASP A 109 6.11 -4.27 19.49
CA ASP A 109 5.13 -5.01 20.29
C ASP A 109 5.73 -6.30 20.91
N GLY A 110 7.02 -6.58 20.69
CA GLY A 110 7.71 -7.75 21.22
C GLY A 110 7.38 -9.08 20.54
N ARG A 111 6.67 -9.05 19.39
CA ARG A 111 6.35 -10.25 18.59
C ARG A 111 7.55 -10.80 17.84
N ILE A 112 8.50 -9.92 17.52
CA ILE A 112 9.77 -10.25 16.89
C ILE A 112 10.85 -9.80 17.87
N THR A 113 11.78 -10.68 18.17
CA THR A 113 13.00 -10.32 18.90
C THR A 113 14.15 -10.19 17.92
N GLU A 114 15.20 -9.48 18.31
CA GLU A 114 16.40 -9.35 17.48
C GLU A 114 17.07 -10.72 17.20
N GLU A 115 16.93 -11.69 18.11
CA GLU A 115 17.44 -13.05 17.93
C GLU A 115 16.67 -13.83 16.86
N MET A 116 15.36 -13.59 16.73
CA MET A 116 14.50 -14.22 15.71
C MET A 116 14.64 -13.55 14.33
N LEU A 117 15.29 -12.38 14.26
CA LEU A 117 15.33 -11.55 13.07
C LEU A 117 15.86 -12.27 11.83
N PRO A 118 16.96 -13.06 11.88
CA PRO A 118 17.43 -13.79 10.71
C PRO A 118 16.36 -14.71 10.10
N GLU A 119 15.67 -15.50 10.93
CA GLU A 119 14.61 -16.40 10.48
C GLU A 119 13.38 -15.64 9.97
N CYS A 120 13.02 -14.54 10.62
CA CYS A 120 11.92 -13.68 10.18
C CYS A 120 12.21 -13.06 8.80
N LEU A 121 13.45 -12.63 8.58
CA LEU A 121 13.91 -12.04 7.33
C LEU A 121 13.89 -13.04 6.17
N GLU A 122 14.23 -14.30 6.40
CA GLU A 122 14.16 -15.37 5.39
C GLU A 122 12.72 -15.68 4.95
N ARG A 123 11.74 -15.46 5.83
CA ARG A 123 10.31 -15.70 5.57
C ARG A 123 9.58 -14.48 5.03
N LEU A 124 10.29 -13.36 4.82
CA LEU A 124 9.65 -12.18 4.28
C LEU A 124 9.09 -12.46 2.88
N PRO A 125 7.92 -11.91 2.58
CA PRO A 125 7.31 -12.04 1.26
C PRO A 125 8.22 -11.40 0.22
N GLN A 126 8.37 -12.05 -0.93
CA GLN A 126 9.26 -11.61 -2.01
C GLN A 126 8.54 -10.82 -3.10
N ASN A 127 7.21 -10.82 -3.06
CA ASN A 127 6.38 -10.07 -3.99
C ASN A 127 5.20 -9.44 -3.26
N LEU A 128 4.57 -8.46 -3.91
CA LEU A 128 3.53 -7.65 -3.31
C LEU A 128 2.23 -8.43 -3.02
N LYS A 129 1.96 -9.51 -3.78
CA LYS A 129 0.81 -10.38 -3.54
C LYS A 129 0.97 -11.10 -2.20
N ASP A 130 2.14 -11.69 -1.97
CA ASP A 130 2.45 -12.40 -0.73
C ASP A 130 2.43 -11.45 0.48
N VAL A 131 2.90 -10.20 0.30
CA VAL A 131 2.77 -9.14 1.32
C VAL A 131 1.31 -8.94 1.72
N TYR A 132 0.41 -8.82 0.74
CA TYR A 132 -1.01 -8.61 1.00
C TYR A 132 -1.65 -9.82 1.68
N GLU A 133 -1.37 -11.03 1.21
CA GLU A 133 -1.93 -12.26 1.79
C GLU A 133 -1.48 -12.45 3.24
N GLN A 134 -0.18 -12.27 3.51
CA GLN A 134 0.36 -12.37 4.86
C GLN A 134 -0.22 -11.29 5.79
N MET A 135 -0.31 -10.04 5.34
CA MET A 135 -0.90 -8.96 6.14
C MET A 135 -2.38 -9.21 6.44
N LEU A 136 -3.16 -9.66 5.46
CA LEU A 136 -4.56 -10.00 5.67
C LEU A 136 -4.71 -11.14 6.68
N ALA A 137 -3.93 -12.21 6.55
CA ALA A 137 -3.95 -13.32 7.50
C ALA A 137 -3.59 -12.87 8.93
N ASP A 138 -2.50 -12.10 9.06
CA ASP A 138 -2.05 -11.54 10.33
C ASP A 138 -3.14 -10.67 10.99
N HIS A 139 -3.75 -9.77 10.22
CA HIS A 139 -4.75 -8.84 10.75
C HIS A 139 -6.09 -9.51 11.06
N ALA A 140 -6.49 -10.53 10.29
CA ALA A 140 -7.65 -11.35 10.61
C ALA A 140 -7.44 -12.08 11.95
N GLN A 141 -6.29 -12.73 12.12
CA GLN A 141 -5.94 -13.43 13.35
C GLN A 141 -5.92 -12.49 14.57
N ARG A 142 -5.33 -11.30 14.42
CA ARG A 142 -5.20 -10.31 15.52
C ARG A 142 -6.54 -9.68 15.90
N SER A 143 -7.40 -9.41 14.93
CA SER A 143 -8.71 -8.79 15.17
C SER A 143 -9.78 -9.81 15.58
N GLY A 144 -9.51 -11.11 15.42
CA GLY A 144 -10.45 -12.18 15.76
C GLY A 144 -11.61 -12.32 14.76
N ILE A 145 -11.49 -11.72 13.57
CA ILE A 145 -12.47 -11.89 12.50
C ILE A 145 -12.13 -13.09 11.63
N SER A 146 -13.15 -13.72 11.07
CA SER A 146 -12.97 -14.72 10.02
C SER A 146 -12.52 -14.10 8.70
N THR A 147 -11.89 -14.91 7.84
CA THR A 147 -11.54 -14.51 6.47
C THR A 147 -12.76 -14.04 5.68
N GLU A 148 -13.92 -14.66 5.88
CA GLU A 148 -15.19 -14.25 5.23
C GLU A 148 -15.62 -12.84 5.68
N GLN A 149 -15.56 -12.56 6.98
CA GLN A 149 -15.86 -11.23 7.52
C GLN A 149 -14.87 -10.18 7.01
N GLN A 150 -13.58 -10.51 6.94
CA GLN A 150 -12.56 -9.63 6.37
C GLN A 150 -12.82 -9.36 4.89
N ALA A 151 -13.18 -10.39 4.12
CA ALA A 151 -13.56 -10.26 2.72
C ALA A 151 -14.80 -9.37 2.53
N HIS A 152 -15.81 -9.49 3.39
CA HIS A 152 -16.99 -8.60 3.36
C HIS A 152 -16.60 -7.12 3.54
N ILE A 153 -15.69 -6.80 4.47
CA ILE A 153 -15.20 -5.43 4.66
C ILE A 153 -14.48 -4.95 3.39
N LEU A 154 -13.58 -5.76 2.84
CA LEU A 154 -12.82 -5.42 1.63
C LEU A 154 -13.72 -5.25 0.41
N MET A 155 -14.75 -6.08 0.25
CA MET A 155 -15.74 -5.94 -0.81
C MET A 155 -16.53 -4.63 -0.67
N CYS A 156 -16.92 -4.26 0.54
CA CYS A 156 -17.59 -2.98 0.78
C CYS A 156 -16.70 -1.79 0.38
N VAL A 157 -15.41 -1.83 0.71
CA VAL A 157 -14.47 -0.76 0.33
C VAL A 157 -14.21 -0.73 -1.19
N THR A 158 -14.18 -1.90 -1.84
CA THR A 158 -13.76 -2.02 -3.25
C THR A 158 -14.90 -1.84 -4.26
N TYR A 159 -16.10 -2.30 -3.94
CA TYR A 159 -17.21 -2.41 -4.89
C TYR A 159 -18.39 -1.46 -4.59
N SER A 160 -18.33 -0.66 -3.52
CA SER A 160 -19.38 0.32 -3.26
C SER A 160 -19.41 1.39 -4.35
N SER A 161 -20.61 1.85 -4.70
CA SER A 161 -20.83 2.89 -5.70
C SER A 161 -20.22 4.25 -5.31
N ARG A 162 -19.91 4.43 -4.03
CA ARG A 162 -19.15 5.56 -3.48
C ARG A 162 -18.26 5.09 -2.33
N PRO A 163 -17.23 5.86 -1.96
CA PRO A 163 -16.47 5.62 -0.74
C PRO A 163 -17.40 5.57 0.49
N LEU A 164 -17.21 4.55 1.32
CA LEU A 164 -17.95 4.38 2.56
C LEU A 164 -17.19 5.03 3.70
N ARG A 165 -17.92 5.70 4.59
CA ARG A 165 -17.36 6.23 5.82
C ARG A 165 -17.16 5.14 6.86
N LEU A 166 -16.19 5.33 7.74
CA LEU A 166 -15.86 4.39 8.82
C LEU A 166 -17.07 4.06 9.70
N ILE A 167 -17.97 5.02 9.92
CA ILE A 167 -19.21 4.79 10.67
C ILE A 167 -20.17 3.82 9.96
N GLU A 168 -20.23 3.88 8.62
CA GLU A 168 -21.09 3.02 7.80
C GLU A 168 -20.55 1.58 7.82
N LEU A 169 -19.24 1.43 7.60
CA LEU A 169 -18.55 0.14 7.73
C LEU A 169 -18.65 -0.40 9.16
N GLY A 170 -18.48 0.44 10.18
CA GLY A 170 -18.60 0.04 11.58
C GLY A 170 -19.98 -0.51 11.91
N SER A 171 -21.04 0.11 11.41
CA SER A 171 -22.42 -0.40 11.55
C SER A 171 -22.62 -1.75 10.85
N LEU A 172 -22.10 -1.89 9.63
CA LEU A 172 -22.16 -3.15 8.87
C LEU A 172 -21.43 -4.27 9.61
N VAL A 173 -20.21 -4.01 10.06
CA VAL A 173 -19.40 -4.96 10.83
C VAL A 173 -20.11 -5.36 12.11
N SER A 174 -20.67 -4.40 12.85
CA SER A 174 -21.41 -4.67 14.08
C SER A 174 -22.58 -5.64 13.82
N SER A 175 -23.28 -5.46 12.70
CA SER A 175 -24.42 -6.30 12.32
C SER A 175 -24.05 -7.76 12.05
N PHE A 176 -22.94 -8.04 11.36
CA PHE A 176 -22.56 -9.42 11.02
C PHE A 176 -21.63 -10.10 12.05
N THR A 177 -21.09 -9.33 13.00
CA THR A 177 -20.30 -9.87 14.12
C THR A 177 -21.11 -10.00 15.41
N GLY A 178 -22.35 -9.51 15.43
CA GLY A 178 -23.20 -9.49 16.62
C GLY A 178 -22.69 -8.55 17.71
N LEU A 179 -21.95 -7.50 17.35
CA LEU A 179 -21.52 -6.46 18.28
C LEU A 179 -22.64 -5.43 18.45
N ASP A 180 -23.06 -5.21 19.70
CA ASP A 180 -24.08 -4.19 20.01
C ASP A 180 -23.53 -2.74 20.10
N ASP A 181 -22.26 -2.54 19.74
CA ASP A 181 -21.57 -1.25 19.91
C ASP A 181 -20.85 -0.82 18.62
N LEU A 182 -21.33 0.30 18.07
CA LEU A 182 -20.74 0.97 16.90
C LEU A 182 -19.27 1.34 17.10
N LYS A 183 -18.84 1.65 18.33
CA LYS A 183 -17.42 1.91 18.61
C LYS A 183 -16.59 0.64 18.36
N LYS A 184 -17.03 -0.51 18.88
CA LYS A 184 -16.38 -1.80 18.63
C LYS A 184 -16.36 -2.16 17.15
N GLY A 185 -17.46 -1.91 16.42
CA GLY A 185 -17.50 -2.11 14.98
C GLY A 185 -16.45 -1.28 14.22
N ARG A 186 -16.31 0.02 14.55
CA ARG A 186 -15.30 0.88 13.93
C ARG A 186 -13.87 0.46 14.28
N ASP A 187 -13.64 0.08 15.53
CA ASP A 187 -12.33 -0.39 15.99
C ASP A 187 -11.97 -1.72 15.31
N LEU A 188 -12.96 -2.57 15.07
CA LEU A 188 -12.78 -3.80 14.30
C LEU A 188 -12.42 -3.49 12.85
N VAL A 189 -13.13 -2.58 12.17
CA VAL A 189 -12.76 -2.15 10.80
C VAL A 189 -11.30 -1.71 10.72
N ARG A 190 -10.84 -0.90 11.69
CA ARG A 190 -9.43 -0.45 11.78
C ARG A 190 -8.45 -1.60 11.93
N ALA A 191 -8.79 -2.58 12.77
CA ALA A 191 -7.92 -3.71 13.06
C ALA A 191 -7.92 -4.78 11.95
N SER A 192 -9.03 -4.89 11.22
CA SER A 192 -9.35 -6.01 10.31
C SER A 192 -8.35 -6.17 9.17
N CYS A 193 -7.91 -5.07 8.57
CA CYS A 193 -7.04 -5.09 7.39
C CYS A 193 -5.73 -4.31 7.61
N GLY A 194 -5.55 -3.73 8.80
CA GLY A 194 -4.34 -3.00 9.18
C GLY A 194 -4.00 -1.88 8.21
N PRO A 195 -2.73 -1.77 7.76
CA PRO A 195 -2.29 -0.69 6.90
C PRO A 195 -2.83 -0.79 5.47
N LEU A 196 -3.52 -1.88 5.10
CA LEU A 196 -4.08 -2.04 3.75
C LEU A 196 -5.33 -1.19 3.53
N LEU A 197 -5.94 -0.71 4.60
CA LEU A 197 -7.02 0.27 4.56
C LEU A 197 -6.55 1.59 5.20
N GLU A 198 -6.84 2.69 4.52
CA GLU A 198 -6.58 4.04 4.98
C GLU A 198 -7.89 4.72 5.36
N ILE A 199 -7.87 5.49 6.44
CA ILE A 199 -8.99 6.33 6.86
C ILE A 199 -8.61 7.77 6.58
N LEU A 200 -9.31 8.39 5.64
CA LEU A 200 -9.07 9.78 5.24
C LEU A 200 -9.61 10.76 6.29
N GLU A 201 -9.23 12.03 6.16
CA GLU A 201 -9.64 13.09 7.10
C GLU A 201 -11.16 13.19 7.25
N ASP A 202 -11.90 13.01 6.15
CA ASP A 202 -13.36 13.01 6.10
C ASP A 202 -14.03 11.71 6.61
N GLN A 203 -13.22 10.81 7.17
CA GLN A 203 -13.59 9.48 7.66
C GLN A 203 -14.01 8.49 6.58
N THR A 204 -13.79 8.76 5.30
CA THR A 204 -13.92 7.73 4.26
C THR A 204 -12.81 6.69 4.38
N VAL A 205 -13.14 5.45 4.03
CA VAL A 205 -12.19 4.34 4.05
C VAL A 205 -11.83 3.97 2.62
N SER A 206 -10.53 3.96 2.33
CA SER A 206 -9.97 3.61 1.03
C SER A 206 -8.93 2.50 1.16
N VAL A 207 -8.60 1.85 0.05
CA VAL A 207 -7.43 0.98 0.00
C VAL A 207 -6.14 1.81 0.02
N ILE A 208 -5.05 1.23 0.54
CA ILE A 208 -3.74 1.90 0.59
C ILE A 208 -3.17 2.26 -0.79
N HIS A 209 -3.45 1.44 -1.82
CA HIS A 209 -2.88 1.62 -3.14
C HIS A 209 -3.67 0.87 -4.20
N HIS A 210 -3.62 1.35 -5.44
CA HIS A 210 -4.32 0.74 -6.58
C HIS A 210 -3.94 -0.73 -6.83
N SER A 211 -2.68 -1.11 -6.61
CA SER A 211 -2.24 -2.51 -6.73
C SER A 211 -2.95 -3.45 -5.75
N PHE A 212 -3.42 -2.94 -4.60
CA PHE A 212 -4.25 -3.72 -3.69
C PHE A 212 -5.67 -3.89 -4.26
N THR A 213 -6.23 -2.87 -4.90
CA THR A 213 -7.50 -3.03 -5.66
C THR A 213 -7.36 -4.07 -6.76
N GLU A 214 -6.27 -4.07 -7.54
CA GLU A 214 -6.02 -5.07 -8.58
C GLU A 214 -5.94 -6.47 -7.96
N PHE A 215 -5.21 -6.62 -6.86
CA PHE A 215 -5.16 -7.86 -6.08
C PHE A 215 -6.53 -8.34 -5.60
N LEU A 216 -7.39 -7.45 -5.09
CA LEU A 216 -8.74 -7.79 -4.61
C LEU A 216 -9.73 -8.14 -5.74
N ARG A 217 -9.47 -7.66 -6.96
CA ARG A 217 -10.33 -7.89 -8.14
C ARG A 217 -9.85 -9.06 -9.01
N ASP A 218 -8.71 -9.66 -8.69
CA ASP A 218 -8.18 -10.80 -9.41
C ASP A 218 -9.04 -12.05 -9.15
N GLY A 219 -9.96 -12.31 -10.08
CA GLY A 219 -10.87 -13.47 -10.04
C GLY A 219 -10.20 -14.82 -10.29
N SER A 220 -8.88 -14.86 -10.53
CA SER A 220 -8.12 -16.12 -10.58
C SER A 220 -7.74 -16.65 -9.19
N ARG A 221 -8.01 -15.89 -8.13
CA ARG A 221 -7.76 -16.28 -6.74
C ARG A 221 -8.90 -17.18 -6.24
N GLN A 222 -8.57 -18.44 -5.95
CA GLN A 222 -9.44 -19.40 -5.25
C GLN A 222 -9.22 -19.31 -3.74
#